data_AF-A0A2A5D751-F1
#
_entry.id   AF-A0A2A5D751-F1
#
_cell.length_a   1.000
_cell.length_b   1.000
_cell.length_c   1.000
_cell.angle_alpha   90.00
_cell.angle_beta   90.00
_cell.angle_gamma   90.00
#
_symmetry.space_group_name_H-M   'P 1'
#
loop_
_entity.id
_entity.type
_entity.pdbx_description
1 polymer ?
#
loop_
_entity_poly.entity_id
_entity_poly.type
_entity_poly.pdbx_seq_one_letter_code
_entity_poly.pdbx_strand_id
1 'polypeptide(L)'
;MKLLSITLIILVSLFSTISICADDYALVKITKGKQITYKIMLKKEVTDFTNSLKEKSNAIKELIAKNKISLKKNKIKKRYWARVPILSKTKIVFSNASEQKVEAKKEYYLKRNAKLEEKILGRATKKIVTGGNIKDTLINMHGNGKKFGEEKRNLPMMQKDRSPASIYLLKFDTDRKRLSNGKKIIKVILSFRIWDPDNNRDTIFTVVPVFTKWEEKNATWESAGEKAKWLYPNGFALGMDTAPMECAEGTVLVKGNKAADTVNPGTEYKIDITNLVLQWQMKKFPNNGLALIPTHDEKINNGFHSRYQICAKEHESDGPKIIVYHSK
;
A
#
# COMPACT_ATOMS: atom_id res chain seq x y z
N MET A 1 2.73 -46.30 -4.66
CA MET A 1 1.39 -45.64 -4.71
C MET A 1 1.20 -44.66 -3.53
N LYS A 2 2.10 -43.69 -3.35
CA LYS A 2 2.05 -42.69 -2.25
C LYS A 2 2.67 -41.32 -2.61
N LEU A 3 2.84 -41.02 -3.90
CA LEU A 3 3.48 -39.77 -4.37
C LEU A 3 2.55 -38.84 -5.18
N LEU A 4 1.25 -39.14 -5.27
CA LEU A 4 0.29 -38.38 -6.09
C LEU A 4 -0.73 -37.55 -5.28
N SER A 5 -0.61 -37.50 -3.96
CA SER A 5 -1.57 -36.79 -3.08
C SER A 5 -1.20 -35.35 -2.73
N ILE A 6 -0.11 -34.77 -3.24
CA ILE A 6 0.38 -33.46 -2.77
C ILE A 6 0.29 -32.32 -3.81
N THR A 7 -0.06 -32.57 -5.07
CA THR A 7 -0.04 -31.50 -6.10
C THR A 7 -1.37 -31.30 -6.83
N LEU A 8 -2.50 -31.35 -6.10
CA LEU A 8 -3.81 -31.02 -6.67
C LEU A 8 -4.75 -30.28 -5.70
N ILE A 9 -4.20 -29.36 -4.90
CA ILE A 9 -4.99 -28.39 -4.10
C ILE A 9 -4.47 -26.97 -4.36
N ILE A 10 -4.57 -26.51 -5.60
CA ILE A 10 -4.72 -25.08 -5.91
C ILE A 10 -5.74 -24.95 -7.05
N LEU A 11 -7.00 -25.26 -6.76
CA LEU A 11 -8.12 -24.83 -7.60
C LEU A 11 -8.68 -23.54 -6.98
N VAL A 12 -7.98 -22.42 -7.21
CA VAL A 12 -8.56 -21.10 -6.95
C VAL A 12 -9.57 -20.85 -8.06
N SER A 13 -10.83 -21.17 -7.81
CA SER A 13 -11.95 -20.76 -8.65
C SER A 13 -12.08 -19.23 -8.56
N LEU A 14 -11.40 -18.53 -9.46
CA LEU A 14 -11.63 -17.11 -9.72
C LEU A 14 -12.87 -17.00 -10.61
N PHE A 15 -14.00 -16.58 -10.04
CA PHE A 15 -15.14 -16.16 -10.86
C PHE A 15 -14.98 -14.68 -11.15
N SER A 16 -14.65 -14.33 -12.39
CA SER A 16 -14.71 -12.95 -12.85
C SER A 16 -15.98 -12.73 -13.67
N THR A 17 -16.86 -11.85 -13.20
CA THR A 17 -17.92 -11.27 -14.04
C THR A 17 -17.40 -9.92 -14.51
N ILE A 18 -17.28 -9.76 -15.83
CA ILE A 18 -16.77 -8.53 -16.44
C ILE A 18 -17.96 -7.75 -16.97
N SER A 19 -18.21 -6.57 -16.41
CA SER A 19 -19.14 -5.60 -16.97
C SER A 19 -18.31 -4.46 -17.56
N ILE A 20 -18.36 -4.33 -18.88
CA ILE A 20 -17.62 -3.31 -19.62
C ILE A 20 -18.48 -2.05 -19.67
N CYS A 21 -17.89 -0.90 -19.40
CA CYS A 21 -18.58 0.38 -19.27
C CYS A 21 -17.72 1.50 -19.87
N ALA A 22 -18.23 2.13 -20.94
CA ALA A 22 -17.59 3.19 -21.74
C ALA A 22 -16.23 2.81 -22.37
N ASP A 23 -15.83 3.54 -23.41
CA ASP A 23 -15.06 3.01 -24.55
C ASP A 23 -13.67 2.42 -24.22
N ASP A 24 -13.06 2.81 -23.11
CA ASP A 24 -11.71 2.37 -22.72
C ASP A 24 -11.58 1.66 -21.36
N TYR A 25 -12.65 1.54 -20.56
CA TYR A 25 -12.57 0.98 -19.21
C TYR A 25 -13.62 -0.12 -18.96
N ALA A 26 -13.31 -1.00 -18.01
CA ALA A 26 -14.17 -2.10 -17.61
C ALA A 26 -14.13 -2.30 -16.10
N LEU A 27 -15.31 -2.49 -15.50
CA LEU A 27 -15.43 -2.86 -14.11
C LEU A 27 -15.39 -4.38 -13.99
N VAL A 28 -14.26 -4.90 -13.54
CA VAL A 28 -14.03 -6.33 -13.34
C VAL A 28 -14.40 -6.70 -11.91
N LYS A 29 -15.44 -7.51 -11.74
CA LYS A 29 -15.76 -8.15 -10.47
C LYS A 29 -14.96 -9.43 -10.34
N ILE A 30 -13.99 -9.46 -9.45
CA ILE A 30 -13.13 -10.60 -9.15
C ILE A 30 -13.67 -11.30 -7.89
N THR A 31 -14.01 -12.58 -7.99
CA THR A 31 -14.49 -13.37 -6.85
C THR A 31 -13.47 -14.45 -6.51
N LYS A 32 -12.97 -14.46 -5.28
CA LYS A 32 -12.06 -15.48 -4.75
C LYS A 32 -12.69 -16.14 -3.51
N GLY A 33 -13.33 -17.30 -3.72
CA GLY A 33 -14.13 -17.94 -2.68
C GLY A 33 -15.35 -17.09 -2.30
N LYS A 34 -15.44 -16.66 -1.02
CA LYS A 34 -16.49 -15.74 -0.55
C LYS A 34 -16.13 -14.26 -0.69
N GLN A 35 -14.88 -13.93 -1.04
CA GLN A 35 -14.42 -12.55 -1.17
C GLN A 35 -14.74 -12.02 -2.57
N ILE A 36 -15.31 -10.81 -2.64
CA ILE A 36 -15.61 -10.10 -3.88
C ILE A 36 -14.81 -8.80 -3.88
N THR A 37 -14.04 -8.59 -4.95
CA THR A 37 -13.28 -7.36 -5.19
C THR A 37 -13.71 -6.78 -6.54
N TYR A 38 -13.86 -5.46 -6.61
CA TYR A 38 -14.12 -4.77 -7.88
C TYR A 38 -12.84 -4.03 -8.28
N LYS A 39 -12.42 -4.20 -9.53
CA LYS A 39 -11.28 -3.48 -10.11
C LYS A 39 -11.73 -2.77 -11.37
N ILE A 40 -11.43 -1.49 -11.51
CA ILE A 40 -11.53 -0.79 -12.80
C ILE A 40 -10.24 -1.09 -13.55
N MET A 41 -10.36 -1.58 -14.78
CA MET A 41 -9.24 -1.94 -15.64
C MET A 41 -9.46 -1.31 -17.01
N LEU A 42 -8.39 -0.94 -17.68
CA LEU A 42 -8.46 -0.55 -19.10
C LEU A 42 -8.93 -1.75 -19.94
N LYS A 43 -9.60 -1.49 -21.06
CA LYS A 43 -10.06 -2.54 -22.00
C LYS A 43 -8.93 -3.44 -22.48
N LYS A 44 -7.74 -2.85 -22.72
CA LYS A 44 -6.52 -3.58 -23.01
C LYS A 44 -6.10 -4.49 -21.85
N GLU A 45 -6.06 -3.95 -20.62
CA GLU A 45 -5.74 -4.75 -19.42
C GLU A 45 -6.73 -5.89 -19.18
N VAL A 46 -8.02 -5.69 -19.46
CA VAL A 46 -9.03 -6.76 -19.39
C VAL A 46 -8.78 -7.82 -20.46
N THR A 47 -8.39 -7.42 -21.66
CA THR A 47 -8.03 -8.34 -22.75
C THR A 47 -6.82 -9.17 -22.38
N ASP A 48 -5.75 -8.52 -21.89
CA ASP A 48 -4.53 -9.18 -21.44
C ASP A 48 -4.80 -10.12 -20.25
N PHE A 49 -5.60 -9.67 -19.28
CA PHE A 49 -6.02 -10.49 -18.15
C PHE A 49 -6.81 -11.73 -18.60
N THR A 50 -7.72 -11.56 -19.57
CA THR A 50 -8.53 -12.65 -20.12
C THR A 50 -7.67 -13.64 -20.91
N ASN A 51 -6.70 -13.16 -21.68
CA ASN A 51 -5.77 -14.00 -22.43
C ASN A 51 -4.85 -14.80 -21.48
N SER A 52 -4.30 -14.16 -20.44
CA SER A 52 -3.52 -14.83 -19.41
C SER A 52 -4.31 -15.95 -18.70
N LEU A 53 -5.61 -15.73 -18.44
CA LEU A 53 -6.48 -16.77 -17.88
C LEU A 53 -6.72 -17.93 -18.86
N LYS A 54 -6.87 -17.66 -20.16
CA LYS A 54 -7.01 -18.70 -21.19
C LYS A 54 -5.74 -19.55 -21.31
N GLU A 55 -4.57 -18.93 -21.34
CA GLU A 55 -3.28 -19.62 -21.39
C GLU A 55 -3.10 -20.54 -20.19
N LYS A 56 -3.33 -20.05 -18.97
CA LYS A 56 -3.27 -20.87 -17.75
C LYS A 56 -4.28 -22.02 -17.79
N SER A 57 -5.50 -21.78 -18.26
CA SER A 57 -6.50 -22.82 -18.45
C SER A 57 -6.04 -23.89 -19.44
N ASN A 58 -5.39 -23.50 -20.54
CA ASN A 58 -4.87 -24.44 -21.54
C ASN A 58 -3.68 -25.25 -20.99
N ALA A 59 -2.73 -24.62 -20.31
CA ALA A 59 -1.62 -25.30 -19.65
C ALA A 59 -2.09 -26.36 -18.63
N ILE A 60 -3.17 -26.08 -17.87
CA ILE A 60 -3.78 -27.06 -16.97
C ILE A 60 -4.38 -28.24 -17.74
N LYS A 61 -5.07 -27.98 -18.87
CA LYS A 61 -5.62 -29.07 -19.71
C LYS A 61 -4.52 -29.96 -20.28
N GLU A 62 -3.43 -29.38 -20.74
CA GLU A 62 -2.26 -30.11 -21.24
C GLU A 62 -1.61 -30.95 -20.14
N LEU A 63 -1.45 -30.40 -18.92
CA LEU A 63 -0.95 -31.16 -17.77
C LEU A 63 -1.86 -32.35 -17.43
N ILE A 64 -3.18 -32.17 -17.47
CA ILE A 64 -4.15 -33.26 -17.23
C ILE A 64 -4.00 -34.35 -18.30
N ALA A 65 -3.89 -33.95 -19.57
CA ALA A 65 -3.73 -34.87 -20.70
C ALA A 65 -2.40 -35.64 -20.63
N LYS A 66 -1.28 -34.92 -20.41
CA LYS A 66 0.08 -35.48 -20.32
C LYS A 66 0.21 -36.50 -19.20
N ASN A 67 -0.39 -36.23 -18.04
CA ASN A 67 -0.30 -37.12 -16.87
C ASN A 67 -1.33 -38.26 -16.91
N LYS A 68 -2.06 -38.45 -18.02
CA LYS A 68 -3.13 -39.46 -18.18
C LYS A 68 -4.05 -39.50 -16.95
N ILE A 69 -4.35 -38.32 -16.39
CA ILE A 69 -5.22 -38.22 -15.20
C ILE A 69 -6.62 -38.60 -15.66
N SER A 70 -6.95 -39.89 -15.51
CA SER A 70 -8.27 -40.43 -15.80
C SER A 70 -9.26 -39.79 -14.84
N LEU A 71 -10.00 -38.81 -15.35
CA LEU A 71 -11.17 -38.26 -14.68
C LEU A 71 -12.28 -39.33 -14.71
N LYS A 72 -12.13 -40.41 -13.92
CA LYS A 72 -13.15 -41.44 -13.79
C LYS A 72 -14.47 -40.75 -13.41
N LYS A 73 -15.54 -41.06 -14.17
CA LYS A 73 -16.92 -40.56 -14.02
C LYS A 73 -17.58 -41.02 -12.71
N ASN A 74 -16.88 -40.97 -11.57
CA ASN A 74 -17.45 -41.29 -10.27
C ASN A 74 -18.32 -40.14 -9.75
N LYS A 75 -19.32 -40.51 -8.93
CA LYS A 75 -20.44 -39.75 -8.34
C LYS A 75 -20.17 -38.33 -7.79
N ILE A 76 -18.94 -37.84 -7.86
CA ILE A 76 -18.51 -36.45 -7.60
C ILE A 76 -19.07 -35.45 -8.64
N LYS A 77 -19.63 -35.94 -9.76
CA LYS A 77 -20.22 -35.09 -10.82
C LYS A 77 -21.38 -34.19 -10.35
N LYS A 78 -22.14 -34.51 -9.29
CA LYS A 78 -23.25 -33.64 -8.85
C LYS A 78 -22.86 -32.54 -7.85
N ARG A 79 -21.75 -32.66 -7.10
CA ARG A 79 -21.37 -31.66 -6.09
C ARG A 79 -20.16 -30.79 -6.45
N TYR A 80 -19.20 -31.31 -7.24
CA TYR A 80 -18.00 -30.55 -7.61
C TYR A 80 -18.02 -30.05 -9.06
N TRP A 81 -18.60 -30.79 -10.00
CA TRP A 81 -18.69 -30.34 -11.40
C TRP A 81 -19.85 -29.36 -11.68
N ALA A 82 -20.82 -29.23 -10.76
CA ALA A 82 -21.75 -28.10 -10.77
C ALA A 82 -21.07 -26.76 -10.37
N ARG A 83 -19.79 -26.79 -9.94
CA ARG A 83 -19.04 -25.62 -9.47
C ARG A 83 -17.71 -25.37 -10.18
N VAL A 84 -17.40 -26.15 -11.22
CA VAL A 84 -16.35 -25.79 -12.19
C VAL A 84 -17.09 -25.29 -13.42
N PRO A 85 -17.36 -23.98 -13.55
CA PRO A 85 -17.88 -23.46 -14.78
C PRO A 85 -16.79 -23.64 -15.82
N ILE A 86 -17.15 -24.32 -16.89
CA ILE A 86 -16.49 -24.20 -18.16
C ILE A 86 -16.32 -22.68 -18.42
N LEU A 87 -15.08 -22.18 -18.40
CA LEU A 87 -14.71 -20.79 -18.72
C LEU A 87 -15.11 -20.38 -20.17
N SER A 88 -15.80 -21.25 -20.91
CA SER A 88 -16.26 -21.03 -22.28
C SER A 88 -17.61 -20.31 -22.39
N LYS A 89 -18.22 -19.87 -21.28
CA LYS A 89 -19.49 -19.12 -21.30
C LYS A 89 -19.48 -17.87 -20.43
N THR A 90 -18.37 -17.15 -20.39
CA THR A 90 -18.42 -15.74 -19.93
C THR A 90 -19.13 -14.94 -21.02
N LYS A 91 -20.46 -14.82 -20.90
CA LYS A 91 -21.25 -13.91 -21.74
C LYS A 91 -20.90 -12.50 -21.27
N ILE A 92 -20.01 -11.83 -22.01
CA ILE A 92 -19.72 -10.41 -21.81
C ILE A 92 -20.95 -9.68 -22.34
N VAL A 93 -21.77 -9.16 -21.43
CA VAL A 93 -22.93 -8.33 -21.79
C VAL A 93 -22.43 -6.91 -21.86
N PHE A 94 -22.31 -6.38 -23.08
CA PHE A 94 -22.07 -4.97 -23.33
C PHE A 94 -23.41 -4.25 -23.14
N SER A 95 -23.54 -3.51 -22.04
CA SER A 95 -24.61 -2.55 -21.89
C SER A 95 -24.02 -1.17 -22.10
N ASN A 96 -24.57 -0.41 -23.06
CA ASN A 96 -24.28 1.02 -23.21
C ASN A 96 -24.88 1.76 -22.00
N ALA A 97 -24.23 1.65 -20.85
CA ALA A 97 -24.47 2.55 -19.74
C ALA A 97 -23.74 3.85 -20.08
N SER A 98 -24.46 4.98 -20.04
CA SER A 98 -23.83 6.29 -20.14
C SER A 98 -22.74 6.41 -19.07
N GLU A 99 -21.65 7.09 -19.39
CA GLU A 99 -20.53 7.35 -18.47
C GLU A 99 -21.01 7.87 -17.11
N GLN A 100 -22.03 8.74 -17.10
CA GLN A 100 -22.70 9.23 -15.90
C GLN A 100 -23.27 8.10 -15.00
N LYS A 101 -23.90 7.07 -15.57
CA LYS A 101 -24.40 5.92 -14.80
C LYS A 101 -23.28 5.09 -14.19
N VAL A 102 -22.13 5.03 -14.87
CA VAL A 102 -20.93 4.32 -14.40
C VAL A 102 -20.32 5.05 -13.21
N GLU A 103 -20.12 6.36 -13.34
CA GLU A 103 -19.53 7.18 -12.28
C GLU A 103 -20.46 7.24 -11.06
N ALA A 104 -21.77 7.40 -11.26
CA ALA A 104 -22.74 7.34 -10.17
C ALA A 104 -22.71 5.99 -9.41
N LYS A 105 -22.57 4.88 -10.15
CA LYS A 105 -22.48 3.54 -9.55
C LYS A 105 -21.17 3.32 -8.81
N LYS A 106 -20.06 3.84 -9.34
CA LYS A 106 -18.74 3.84 -8.69
C LYS A 106 -18.80 4.64 -7.38
N GLU A 107 -19.35 5.85 -7.42
CA GLU A 107 -19.54 6.68 -6.23
C GLU A 107 -20.43 5.97 -5.19
N TYR A 108 -21.53 5.34 -5.61
CA TYR A 108 -22.38 4.55 -4.72
C TYR A 108 -21.61 3.43 -4.01
N TYR A 109 -20.80 2.65 -4.74
CA TYR A 109 -20.02 1.56 -4.13
C TYR A 109 -18.92 2.09 -3.22
N LEU A 110 -18.26 3.20 -3.56
CA LEU A 110 -17.29 3.86 -2.69
C LEU A 110 -17.94 4.30 -1.37
N LYS A 111 -19.08 4.98 -1.42
CA LYS A 111 -19.86 5.39 -0.23
C LYS A 111 -20.29 4.19 0.61
N ARG A 112 -20.81 3.14 -0.04
CA ARG A 112 -21.25 1.91 0.65
C ARG A 112 -20.07 1.18 1.32
N ASN A 113 -18.93 1.08 0.65
CA ASN A 113 -17.75 0.43 1.20
C ASN A 113 -17.17 1.22 2.37
N ALA A 114 -17.12 2.55 2.26
CA ALA A 114 -16.71 3.44 3.37
C ALA A 114 -17.61 3.25 4.60
N LYS A 115 -18.93 3.20 4.42
CA LYS A 115 -19.88 2.94 5.52
C LYS A 115 -19.72 1.55 6.14
N LEU A 116 -19.45 0.53 5.32
CA LEU A 116 -19.19 -0.82 5.81
C LEU A 116 -17.89 -0.88 6.61
N GLU A 117 -16.85 -0.23 6.11
CA GLU A 117 -15.56 -0.11 6.76
C GLU A 117 -15.69 0.62 8.10
N GLU A 118 -16.37 1.76 8.15
CA GLU A 118 -16.68 2.46 9.39
C GLU A 118 -17.40 1.56 10.39
N LYS A 119 -18.39 0.77 9.95
CA LYS A 119 -19.08 -0.20 10.82
C LYS A 119 -18.16 -1.31 11.33
N ILE A 120 -17.23 -1.78 10.51
CA ILE A 120 -16.24 -2.79 10.89
C ILE A 120 -15.24 -2.20 11.90
N LEU A 121 -14.70 -1.01 11.61
CA LEU A 121 -13.70 -0.33 12.44
C LEU A 121 -14.31 0.18 13.76
N GLY A 122 -15.56 0.64 13.76
CA GLY A 122 -16.29 1.04 14.97
C GLY A 122 -16.57 -0.13 15.93
N ARG A 123 -16.45 -1.37 15.44
CA ARG A 123 -16.47 -2.58 16.27
C ARG A 123 -15.07 -3.09 16.59
N ALA A 124 -14.04 -2.61 15.94
CA ALA A 124 -12.69 -3.11 16.13
C ALA A 124 -12.09 -2.60 17.45
N THR A 125 -11.15 -3.37 18.01
CA THR A 125 -10.32 -2.85 19.11
C THR A 125 -9.16 -2.05 18.52
N LYS A 126 -9.02 -0.79 18.93
CA LYS A 126 -7.97 0.13 18.49
C LYS A 126 -6.76 0.02 19.41
N LYS A 127 -5.58 -0.14 18.82
CA LYS A 127 -4.30 0.01 19.51
C LYS A 127 -3.49 1.09 18.81
N ILE A 128 -3.01 2.06 19.56
CA ILE A 128 -2.09 3.08 19.05
C ILE A 128 -0.68 2.60 19.37
N VAL A 129 0.16 2.57 18.35
CA VAL A 129 1.60 2.41 18.50
C VAL A 129 2.21 3.67 17.96
N THR A 130 2.67 4.52 18.88
CA THR A 130 3.69 5.49 18.54
C THR A 130 4.94 4.69 18.14
N GLY A 131 5.74 5.16 17.19
CA GLY A 131 7.09 4.61 17.13
C GLY A 131 7.84 4.95 18.43
N GLY A 132 9.12 4.59 18.53
CA GLY A 132 9.89 4.87 19.72
C GLY A 132 10.08 6.37 19.96
N ASN A 133 11.30 6.80 20.28
CA ASN A 133 11.66 8.21 20.16
C ASN A 133 11.70 8.57 18.67
N ILE A 134 10.54 8.61 17.98
CA ILE A 134 10.43 9.06 16.60
C ILE A 134 10.83 10.52 16.60
N LYS A 135 12.10 10.77 16.29
CA LYS A 135 12.51 12.08 15.83
C LYS A 135 12.28 12.08 14.33
N ASP A 136 11.56 13.06 13.83
CA ASP A 136 11.41 13.24 12.38
C ASP A 136 12.80 13.22 11.77
N THR A 137 13.05 12.14 11.08
CA THR A 137 14.33 11.88 10.49
C THR A 137 14.27 12.48 9.10
N LEU A 138 14.33 13.80 9.05
CA LEU A 138 14.59 14.48 7.79
C LEU A 138 15.97 14.02 7.34
N ILE A 139 16.01 13.34 6.19
CA ILE A 139 17.28 13.01 5.56
C ILE A 139 17.79 14.24 4.82
N ASN A 140 18.88 14.84 5.30
CA ASN A 140 19.55 15.94 4.63
C ASN A 140 20.91 15.47 4.06
N MET A 141 21.02 15.43 2.74
CA MET A 141 22.26 15.03 2.05
C MET A 141 23.44 15.98 2.29
N HIS A 142 23.19 17.20 2.75
CA HIS A 142 24.22 18.18 3.08
C HIS A 142 24.47 18.28 4.59
N GLY A 143 23.75 17.49 5.38
CA GLY A 143 23.96 17.38 6.83
C GLY A 143 25.19 16.53 7.10
N ASN A 144 26.39 17.07 6.85
CA ASN A 144 27.68 16.39 7.02
C ASN A 144 27.75 15.61 8.35
N GLY A 145 27.53 14.29 8.30
CA GLY A 145 27.58 13.40 9.46
C GLY A 145 26.52 13.62 10.55
N LYS A 146 25.52 14.49 10.33
CA LYS A 146 24.47 14.72 11.33
C LYS A 146 23.58 13.51 11.45
N LYS A 147 23.23 13.15 12.69
CA LYS A 147 22.30 12.07 12.94
C LYS A 147 20.89 12.52 12.58
N PHE A 148 20.15 11.55 12.13
CA PHE A 148 18.73 11.63 11.88
C PHE A 148 17.95 12.18 13.09
N GLY A 149 17.12 13.20 12.83
CA GLY A 149 16.36 13.89 13.87
C GLY A 149 17.13 14.96 14.67
N GLU A 150 18.42 15.19 14.39
CA GLU A 150 19.20 16.29 14.99
C GLU A 150 19.10 17.61 14.19
N GLU A 151 18.52 17.58 13.00
CA GLU A 151 18.30 18.77 12.20
C GLU A 151 17.36 19.78 12.90
N LYS A 152 17.62 21.07 12.67
CA LYS A 152 16.79 22.16 13.21
C LYS A 152 15.48 22.24 12.42
N ARG A 153 14.40 22.66 13.09
CA ARG A 153 13.16 23.11 12.45
C ARG A 153 13.50 24.30 11.52
N ASN A 154 12.82 24.43 10.39
CA ASN A 154 13.03 25.49 9.39
C ASN A 154 14.35 25.42 8.62
N LEU A 155 14.88 24.23 8.36
CA LEU A 155 15.89 24.14 7.31
C LEU A 155 15.26 24.66 6.00
N PRO A 156 15.86 25.68 5.36
CA PRO A 156 15.42 26.08 4.04
C PRO A 156 15.55 24.83 3.16
N MET A 157 14.42 24.30 2.74
CA MET A 157 14.42 23.17 1.82
C MET A 157 15.07 23.66 0.54
N MET A 158 16.31 23.22 0.32
CA MET A 158 17.11 23.69 -0.80
C MET A 158 16.53 23.10 -2.08
N GLN A 159 15.95 23.97 -2.89
CA GLN A 159 15.74 23.71 -4.30
C GLN A 159 16.92 24.35 -5.03
N LYS A 160 17.81 23.53 -5.57
CA LYS A 160 18.74 23.91 -6.62
C LYS A 160 19.11 22.65 -7.39
N ASP A 161 18.16 22.23 -8.23
CA ASP A 161 18.47 21.63 -9.54
C ASP A 161 18.85 20.13 -9.58
N ARG A 162 18.04 19.26 -8.94
CA ARG A 162 17.96 17.77 -9.06
C ARG A 162 18.29 16.93 -7.80
N SER A 163 18.20 17.50 -6.60
CA SER A 163 18.31 16.70 -5.35
C SER A 163 16.95 16.12 -4.90
N PRO A 164 16.93 14.91 -4.32
CA PRO A 164 15.72 14.20 -3.90
C PRO A 164 14.90 15.02 -2.89
N ALA A 165 13.58 14.88 -3.01
CA ALA A 165 12.59 15.44 -2.10
C ALA A 165 12.92 15.11 -0.63
N SER A 166 12.44 15.91 0.32
CA SER A 166 12.60 15.64 1.76
C SER A 166 12.03 14.27 2.12
N ILE A 167 12.89 13.28 2.37
CA ILE A 167 12.46 11.94 2.75
C ILE A 167 12.45 11.85 4.27
N TYR A 168 11.33 11.37 4.82
CA TYR A 168 11.15 11.11 6.24
C TYR A 168 11.27 9.62 6.51
N LEU A 169 12.29 9.20 7.27
CA LEU A 169 12.37 7.82 7.73
C LEU A 169 11.65 7.66 9.06
N LEU A 170 10.72 6.72 9.12
CA LEU A 170 9.96 6.41 10.32
C LEU A 170 10.21 4.95 10.69
N LYS A 171 10.49 4.71 11.97
CA LYS A 171 10.67 3.36 12.52
C LYS A 171 9.68 3.10 13.64
N PHE A 172 9.00 1.97 13.56
CA PHE A 172 8.01 1.58 14.57
C PHE A 172 8.45 0.34 15.32
N ASP A 173 8.25 0.32 16.63
CA ASP A 173 8.39 -0.90 17.41
C ASP A 173 7.13 -1.76 17.20
N THR A 174 7.25 -2.73 16.29
CA THR A 174 6.13 -3.58 15.87
C THR A 174 6.25 -5.02 16.35
N ASP A 175 6.96 -5.25 17.47
CA ASP A 175 7.06 -6.59 18.06
C ASP A 175 5.71 -7.31 18.07
N ARG A 176 5.66 -8.57 17.59
CA ARG A 176 4.40 -9.28 17.31
C ARG A 176 3.47 -9.40 18.52
N LYS A 177 4.05 -9.58 19.71
CA LYS A 177 3.32 -9.58 20.99
C LYS A 177 2.72 -8.20 21.28
N ARG A 178 3.43 -7.12 20.91
CA ARG A 178 2.97 -5.74 21.09
C ARG A 178 1.87 -5.38 20.10
N LEU A 179 1.98 -5.70 18.81
CA LEU A 179 0.93 -5.29 17.88
C LEU A 179 -0.34 -6.12 18.01
N SER A 180 -0.24 -7.43 17.78
CA SER A 180 -1.42 -8.27 17.58
C SER A 180 -2.08 -8.73 18.88
N ASN A 181 -1.29 -8.91 19.95
CA ASN A 181 -1.72 -9.61 21.18
C ASN A 181 -2.56 -10.89 20.90
N GLY A 182 -2.21 -11.64 19.84
CA GLY A 182 -2.95 -12.83 19.39
C GLY A 182 -4.22 -12.55 18.55
N LYS A 183 -4.67 -11.30 18.45
CA LYS A 183 -5.81 -10.90 17.60
C LYS A 183 -5.39 -10.67 16.15
N LYS A 184 -6.33 -10.90 15.23
CA LYS A 184 -6.11 -10.64 13.80
C LYS A 184 -6.14 -9.13 13.53
N ILE A 185 -5.05 -8.61 12.96
CA ILE A 185 -5.00 -7.25 12.42
C ILE A 185 -5.94 -7.18 11.21
N ILE A 186 -6.86 -6.21 11.23
CA ILE A 186 -7.80 -5.97 10.13
C ILE A 186 -7.43 -4.73 9.31
N LYS A 187 -6.84 -3.72 9.95
CA LYS A 187 -6.43 -2.47 9.31
C LYS A 187 -5.32 -1.79 10.10
N VAL A 188 -4.40 -1.13 9.43
CA VAL A 188 -3.36 -0.29 10.03
C VAL A 188 -3.28 1.04 9.30
N ILE A 189 -3.40 2.13 10.05
CA ILE A 189 -3.33 3.49 9.52
C ILE A 189 -2.08 4.18 10.07
N LEU A 190 -1.19 4.62 9.19
CA LEU A 190 -0.20 5.63 9.51
C LEU A 190 -0.91 6.97 9.65
N SER A 191 -0.72 7.64 10.77
CA SER A 191 -1.28 8.94 11.08
C SER A 191 -0.15 9.88 11.42
N PHE A 192 -0.11 11.02 10.76
CA PHE A 192 0.93 12.03 10.95
C PHE A 192 0.32 13.41 10.78
N ARG A 193 1.01 14.42 11.29
CA ARG A 193 0.62 15.82 11.12
C ARG A 193 1.71 16.55 10.39
N ILE A 194 1.27 17.52 9.64
CA ILE A 194 2.13 18.38 8.86
C ILE A 194 2.15 19.76 9.50
N TRP A 195 3.30 20.38 9.41
CA TRP A 195 3.48 21.80 9.66
C TRP A 195 4.25 22.42 8.49
N ASP A 196 3.66 23.43 7.89
CA ASP A 196 4.25 24.14 6.75
C ASP A 196 3.79 25.60 6.77
N PRO A 197 4.62 26.52 7.30
CA PRO A 197 4.23 27.91 7.45
C PRO A 197 4.21 28.70 6.14
N ASP A 198 4.89 28.18 5.11
CA ASP A 198 5.27 28.95 3.92
C ASP A 198 4.56 28.48 2.65
N ASN A 199 3.78 27.40 2.72
CA ASN A 199 3.32 26.72 1.52
C ASN A 199 1.81 26.48 1.50
N ASN A 200 1.20 26.93 0.42
CA ASN A 200 -0.23 26.76 0.16
C ASN A 200 -0.49 25.77 -0.96
N ARG A 201 0.48 24.89 -1.27
CA ARG A 201 0.41 24.01 -2.44
C ARG A 201 0.10 22.59 -2.04
N ASP A 202 -0.76 21.97 -2.81
CA ASP A 202 -1.09 20.56 -2.64
C ASP A 202 0.12 19.66 -2.90
N THR A 203 0.19 18.52 -2.22
CA THR A 203 1.25 17.52 -2.40
C THR A 203 0.76 16.13 -2.06
N ILE A 204 1.21 15.16 -2.83
CA ILE A 204 0.99 13.76 -2.49
C ILE A 204 2.12 13.32 -1.57
N PHE A 205 1.78 12.76 -0.43
CA PHE A 205 2.71 11.96 0.36
C PHE A 205 2.54 10.49 0.03
N THR A 206 3.66 9.80 -0.11
CA THR A 206 3.74 8.40 -0.49
C THR A 206 4.55 7.61 0.53
N VAL A 207 4.06 6.43 0.91
CA VAL A 207 4.74 5.52 1.83
C VAL A 207 5.34 4.36 1.05
N VAL A 208 6.64 4.11 1.26
CA VAL A 208 7.34 2.93 0.77
C VAL A 208 8.08 2.20 1.92
N PRO A 209 8.15 0.86 1.90
CA PRO A 209 9.00 0.12 2.84
C PRO A 209 10.48 0.46 2.66
N VAL A 210 11.23 0.42 3.76
CA VAL A 210 12.69 0.49 3.76
C VAL A 210 13.24 -0.94 3.86
N PHE A 211 14.09 -1.32 2.92
CA PHE A 211 14.71 -2.65 2.87
C PHE A 211 16.06 -2.69 3.55
N THR A 212 16.74 -1.56 3.70
CA THR A 212 18.03 -1.51 4.40
C THR A 212 17.82 -1.47 5.90
N LYS A 213 18.52 -2.34 6.64
CA LYS A 213 18.50 -2.30 8.11
C LYS A 213 19.20 -1.04 8.59
N TRP A 214 18.49 -0.21 9.35
CA TRP A 214 19.03 1.02 9.93
C TRP A 214 18.71 1.20 11.42
N GLU A 215 19.50 2.03 12.07
CA GLU A 215 19.45 2.37 13.49
C GLU A 215 19.12 3.85 13.69
N GLU A 216 17.93 4.14 14.21
CA GLU A 216 17.41 5.51 14.29
C GLU A 216 18.31 6.49 15.05
N LYS A 217 18.96 6.04 16.12
CA LYS A 217 19.86 6.89 16.93
C LYS A 217 21.18 7.24 16.22
N ASN A 218 21.58 6.48 15.20
CA ASN A 218 22.93 6.55 14.63
C ASN A 218 22.95 6.75 13.11
N ALA A 219 21.81 6.55 12.44
CA ALA A 219 21.72 6.72 11.01
C ALA A 219 21.93 8.18 10.61
N THR A 220 22.61 8.37 9.49
CA THR A 220 22.97 9.63 8.84
C THR A 220 22.69 9.50 7.34
N TRP A 221 22.91 10.56 6.55
CA TRP A 221 22.81 10.46 5.10
C TRP A 221 23.71 9.36 4.52
N GLU A 222 24.93 9.22 5.03
CA GLU A 222 25.98 8.36 4.48
C GLU A 222 26.00 6.96 5.10
N SER A 223 25.34 6.79 6.25
CA SER A 223 25.39 5.56 7.02
C SER A 223 24.04 5.18 7.61
N ALA A 224 23.69 3.89 7.52
CA ALA A 224 22.45 3.35 8.08
C ALA A 224 22.53 3.15 9.61
N GLY A 225 23.68 3.35 10.24
CA GLY A 225 23.93 3.15 11.66
C GLY A 225 25.42 2.98 11.93
N GLU A 226 25.84 2.93 13.19
CA GLU A 226 27.26 3.04 13.58
C GLU A 226 28.23 2.11 12.83
N LYS A 227 27.75 0.92 12.43
CA LYS A 227 28.53 -0.06 11.65
C LYS A 227 27.82 -0.52 10.36
N ALA A 228 26.80 0.20 9.92
CA ALA A 228 25.98 -0.16 8.77
C ALA A 228 26.02 0.94 7.70
N LYS A 229 26.07 0.51 6.43
CA LYS A 229 25.99 1.41 5.28
C LYS A 229 24.62 1.28 4.61
N TRP A 230 24.21 2.34 3.92
CA TRP A 230 23.17 2.24 2.91
C TRP A 230 23.62 1.34 1.76
N LEU A 231 22.66 0.81 1.01
CA LEU A 231 22.95 -0.02 -0.16
C LEU A 231 23.56 0.80 -1.29
N TYR A 232 23.14 2.07 -1.42
CA TYR A 232 23.78 2.98 -2.36
C TYR A 232 25.08 3.56 -1.76
N PRO A 233 26.22 3.49 -2.47
CA PRO A 233 27.52 3.88 -1.90
C PRO A 233 27.63 5.33 -1.44
N ASN A 234 26.82 6.24 -2.01
CA ASN A 234 26.87 7.68 -1.73
C ASN A 234 25.76 8.14 -0.77
N GLY A 235 25.17 7.22 -0.02
CA GLY A 235 24.14 7.51 0.98
C GLY A 235 22.81 6.83 0.70
N PHE A 236 21.77 7.24 1.41
CA PHE A 236 20.42 6.69 1.25
C PHE A 236 19.87 6.95 -0.17
N ALA A 237 19.34 5.93 -0.84
CA ALA A 237 18.72 6.07 -2.15
C ALA A 237 17.37 5.34 -2.28
N LEU A 238 16.39 6.05 -2.85
CA LEU A 238 15.10 5.47 -3.21
C LEU A 238 15.27 4.38 -4.27
N GLY A 239 14.50 3.29 -4.14
CA GLY A 239 14.54 2.14 -5.05
C GLY A 239 15.74 1.19 -4.83
N MET A 240 16.78 1.64 -4.11
CA MET A 240 17.87 0.78 -3.63
C MET A 240 17.63 0.40 -2.16
N ASP A 241 17.52 1.40 -1.29
CA ASP A 241 17.27 1.22 0.14
C ASP A 241 15.78 1.09 0.47
N THR A 242 14.91 1.39 -0.49
CA THR A 242 13.44 1.30 -0.38
C THR A 242 12.84 0.48 -1.50
N ALA A 243 11.56 0.13 -1.37
CA ALA A 243 10.81 -0.26 -2.57
C ALA A 243 10.81 0.88 -3.61
N PRO A 244 10.71 0.54 -4.91
CA PRO A 244 10.38 1.49 -5.96
C PRO A 244 9.04 2.19 -5.67
N MET A 245 8.88 3.42 -6.18
CA MET A 245 7.69 4.25 -5.92
C MET A 245 6.42 3.63 -6.48
N GLU A 246 6.53 2.83 -7.56
CA GLU A 246 5.42 2.08 -8.16
C GLU A 246 4.89 0.98 -7.23
N CYS A 247 5.68 0.60 -6.23
CA CYS A 247 5.34 -0.37 -5.19
C CYS A 247 4.93 0.30 -3.87
N ALA A 248 4.50 1.57 -3.92
CA ALA A 248 4.00 2.29 -2.75
C ALA A 248 2.88 1.54 -2.04
N GLU A 249 2.92 1.57 -0.71
CA GLU A 249 1.95 0.91 0.16
C GLU A 249 0.68 1.77 0.32
N GLY A 250 0.83 3.09 0.21
CA GLY A 250 -0.29 4.02 0.20
C GLY A 250 0.16 5.46 -0.07
N THR A 251 -0.80 6.29 -0.46
CA THR A 251 -0.61 7.71 -0.70
C THR A 251 -1.72 8.54 -0.06
N VAL A 252 -1.46 9.82 0.19
CA VAL A 252 -2.47 10.80 0.62
C VAL A 252 -2.19 12.15 -0.02
N LEU A 253 -3.25 12.80 -0.51
CA LEU A 253 -3.19 14.20 -0.94
C LEU A 253 -3.27 15.10 0.30
N VAL A 254 -2.19 15.83 0.53
CA VAL A 254 -2.12 16.93 1.49
C VAL A 254 -2.51 18.17 0.73
N LYS A 255 -3.61 18.79 1.14
CA LYS A 255 -4.02 20.08 0.59
C LYS A 255 -3.28 21.19 1.29
N GLY A 256 -2.68 22.11 0.54
CA GLY A 256 -2.02 23.26 1.12
C GLY A 256 -3.03 24.18 1.78
N ASN A 257 -2.87 24.43 3.08
CA ASN A 257 -3.75 25.30 3.83
C ASN A 257 -2.95 26.09 4.87
N LYS A 258 -2.52 27.29 4.51
CA LYS A 258 -1.73 28.18 5.38
C LYS A 258 -2.33 28.33 6.79
N ALA A 259 -3.66 28.44 6.87
CA ALA A 259 -4.33 28.68 8.13
C ALA A 259 -4.35 27.43 9.02
N ALA A 260 -4.32 26.22 8.47
CA ALA A 260 -4.32 24.96 9.22
C ALA A 260 -2.90 24.39 9.42
N ASP A 261 -2.00 24.65 8.47
CA ASP A 261 -0.63 24.13 8.43
C ASP A 261 0.33 24.94 9.32
N THR A 262 -0.12 26.08 9.84
CA THR A 262 0.59 26.90 10.84
C THR A 262 0.09 26.68 12.28
N VAL A 263 -1.06 26.02 12.47
CA VAL A 263 -1.65 25.79 13.80
C VAL A 263 -0.97 24.61 14.47
N ASN A 264 -0.94 24.63 15.80
CA ASN A 264 -0.45 23.54 16.60
C ASN A 264 -1.59 22.93 17.45
N PRO A 265 -1.96 21.65 17.26
CA PRO A 265 -1.42 20.72 16.27
C PRO A 265 -1.97 21.00 14.85
N GLY A 266 -1.16 20.73 13.83
CA GLY A 266 -1.57 20.88 12.43
C GLY A 266 -2.58 19.82 11.99
N THR A 267 -2.97 19.87 10.71
CA THR A 267 -3.91 18.92 10.11
C THR A 267 -3.37 17.47 10.19
N GLU A 268 -4.21 16.53 10.65
CA GLU A 268 -3.88 15.10 10.70
C GLU A 268 -4.20 14.41 9.37
N TYR A 269 -3.19 13.78 8.78
CA TYR A 269 -3.30 12.98 7.57
C TYR A 269 -3.16 11.49 7.89
N LYS A 270 -3.78 10.65 7.06
CA LYS A 270 -3.92 9.21 7.28
C LYS A 270 -3.61 8.43 6.00
N ILE A 271 -2.76 7.42 6.09
CA ILE A 271 -2.41 6.49 5.00
C ILE A 271 -2.64 5.07 5.50
N ASP A 272 -3.31 4.24 4.69
CA ASP A 272 -3.43 2.81 4.97
C ASP A 272 -2.09 2.10 4.67
N ILE A 273 -1.52 1.46 5.69
CA ILE A 273 -0.26 0.71 5.60
C ILE A 273 -0.45 -0.73 6.09
N THR A 274 -1.67 -1.26 5.99
CA THR A 274 -2.03 -2.58 6.53
C THR A 274 -1.11 -3.68 5.98
N ASN A 275 -0.88 -3.69 4.66
CA ASN A 275 -0.07 -4.72 4.01
C ASN A 275 1.38 -4.63 4.47
N LEU A 276 1.97 -3.44 4.51
CA LEU A 276 3.31 -3.22 5.04
C LEU A 276 3.49 -3.78 6.45
N VAL A 277 2.59 -3.45 7.38
CA VAL A 277 2.71 -3.93 8.77
C VAL A 277 2.54 -5.45 8.85
N LEU A 278 1.66 -6.05 8.04
CA LEU A 278 1.56 -7.50 7.95
C LEU A 278 2.87 -8.13 7.45
N GLN A 279 3.57 -7.50 6.51
CA GLN A 279 4.87 -7.95 6.02
C GLN A 279 5.96 -7.86 7.11
N TRP A 280 5.93 -6.81 7.95
CA TRP A 280 6.78 -6.73 9.15
C TRP A 280 6.52 -7.87 10.12
N GLN A 281 5.25 -8.21 10.38
CA GLN A 281 4.88 -9.36 11.24
C GLN A 281 5.38 -10.70 10.70
N MET A 282 5.54 -10.80 9.39
CA MET A 282 6.11 -11.97 8.70
C MET A 282 7.64 -11.93 8.63
N LYS A 283 8.30 -10.90 9.18
CA LYS A 283 9.75 -10.68 9.11
C LYS A 283 10.28 -10.68 7.66
N LYS A 284 9.48 -10.17 6.71
CA LYS A 284 9.92 -10.05 5.31
C LYS A 284 10.94 -8.94 5.09
N PHE A 285 11.00 -7.98 6.00
CA PHE A 285 11.93 -6.86 5.98
C PHE A 285 12.85 -6.92 7.19
N PRO A 286 14.10 -6.42 7.07
CA PRO A 286 15.08 -6.54 8.16
C PRO A 286 14.82 -5.57 9.31
N ASN A 287 13.92 -4.60 9.12
CA ASN A 287 13.38 -3.78 10.19
C ASN A 287 11.92 -3.37 9.89
N ASN A 288 11.36 -2.61 10.82
CA ASN A 288 9.99 -2.09 10.76
C ASN A 288 10.01 -0.60 10.36
N GLY A 289 10.85 -0.29 9.37
CA GLY A 289 11.06 1.06 8.86
C GLY A 289 10.24 1.31 7.60
N LEU A 290 9.82 2.56 7.43
CA LEU A 290 9.23 3.07 6.19
C LEU A 290 9.82 4.44 5.85
N ALA A 291 9.76 4.79 4.57
CA ALA A 291 10.03 6.13 4.09
C ALA A 291 8.70 6.79 3.70
N LEU A 292 8.48 8.00 4.21
CA LEU A 292 7.37 8.87 3.88
C LEU A 292 7.90 10.01 3.01
N ILE A 293 7.40 10.09 1.78
CA ILE A 293 8.04 10.84 0.70
C ILE A 293 7.00 11.79 0.11
N PRO A 294 7.23 13.11 0.11
CA PRO A 294 6.46 14.04 -0.70
C PRO A 294 6.80 13.79 -2.17
N THR A 295 5.86 13.25 -2.91
CA THR A 295 5.97 12.97 -4.34
C THR A 295 5.63 14.20 -5.17
N HIS A 296 6.44 14.39 -6.21
CA HIS A 296 6.22 15.40 -7.21
C HIS A 296 5.15 14.93 -8.21
N ASP A 297 4.09 15.70 -8.36
CA ASP A 297 3.10 15.52 -9.42
C ASP A 297 2.81 16.89 -10.03
N GLU A 298 3.29 17.10 -11.26
CA GLU A 298 3.15 18.36 -11.99
C GLU A 298 1.68 18.80 -12.08
N LYS A 299 0.73 17.86 -12.13
CA LYS A 299 -0.70 18.17 -12.21
C LYS A 299 -1.27 18.73 -10.90
N ILE A 300 -0.58 18.51 -9.79
CA ILE A 300 -1.05 18.86 -8.45
C ILE A 300 -0.30 20.08 -7.92
N ASN A 301 1.01 20.17 -8.17
CA ASN A 301 1.87 21.19 -7.58
C ASN A 301 2.44 22.19 -8.61
N ASN A 302 2.02 22.11 -9.88
CA ASN A 302 2.50 22.92 -11.01
C ASN A 302 4.02 22.86 -11.20
N GLY A 303 4.65 21.73 -10.86
CA GLY A 303 6.10 21.56 -10.98
C GLY A 303 6.89 22.13 -9.80
N PHE A 304 6.24 22.59 -8.73
CA PHE A 304 6.93 23.14 -7.55
C PHE A 304 6.98 22.13 -6.41
N HIS A 305 8.11 22.09 -5.70
CA HIS A 305 8.24 21.28 -4.50
C HIS A 305 7.69 22.02 -3.28
N SER A 306 6.92 21.30 -2.48
CA SER A 306 6.34 21.76 -1.23
C SER A 306 7.31 21.58 -0.06
N ARG A 307 7.25 22.50 0.91
CA ARG A 307 8.15 22.53 2.05
C ARG A 307 7.55 21.92 3.31
N TYR A 308 6.98 20.74 3.17
CA TYR A 308 6.32 20.11 4.31
C TYR A 308 7.32 19.62 5.33
N GLN A 309 7.14 20.03 6.59
CA GLN A 309 7.73 19.36 7.75
C GLN A 309 6.68 18.47 8.39
N ILE A 310 7.11 17.34 8.93
CA ILE A 310 6.28 16.51 9.79
C ILE A 310 6.45 17.03 11.23
N CYS A 311 5.41 16.91 12.06
CA CYS A 311 5.50 17.22 13.48
C CYS A 311 5.89 15.96 14.26
N ALA A 312 7.14 15.81 14.72
CA ALA A 312 7.52 14.70 15.60
C ALA A 312 8.37 15.05 16.83
N LYS A 313 9.08 16.18 16.88
CA LYS A 313 10.14 16.38 17.89
C LYS A 313 9.75 17.22 19.11
N GLU A 314 8.90 18.24 18.96
CA GLU A 314 8.59 19.19 20.05
C GLU A 314 7.29 18.87 20.80
N HIS A 315 6.49 17.96 20.25
CA HIS A 315 5.24 17.49 20.83
C HIS A 315 5.20 15.97 20.70
N GLU A 316 5.82 15.26 21.63
CA GLU A 316 5.90 13.79 21.62
C GLU A 316 4.50 13.12 21.51
N SER A 317 3.44 13.82 21.95
CA SER A 317 2.04 13.40 21.78
C SER A 317 1.53 13.43 20.33
N ASP A 318 2.17 14.19 19.45
CA ASP A 318 1.67 14.53 18.12
C ASP A 318 2.50 13.99 16.96
N GLY A 319 3.55 13.23 17.27
CA GLY A 319 4.38 12.50 16.32
C GLY A 319 3.64 11.51 15.42
N PRO A 320 4.29 11.06 14.32
CA PRO A 320 3.79 9.97 13.51
C PRO A 320 3.47 8.74 14.36
N LYS A 321 2.30 8.15 14.15
CA LYS A 321 1.81 6.99 14.90
C LYS A 321 1.11 6.02 13.95
N ILE A 322 1.16 4.74 14.28
CA ILE A 322 0.34 3.74 13.60
C ILE A 322 -0.85 3.37 14.48
N ILE A 323 -2.03 3.38 13.88
CA ILE A 323 -3.29 2.99 14.51
C ILE A 323 -3.65 1.61 13.98
N VAL A 324 -3.58 0.61 14.85
CA VAL A 324 -3.85 -0.80 14.53
C VAL A 324 -5.26 -1.15 14.98
N TYR A 325 -6.07 -1.61 14.04
CA TYR A 325 -7.40 -2.12 14.28
C TYR A 325 -7.36 -3.64 14.28
N HIS A 326 -7.93 -4.26 15.30
CA HIS A 326 -8.03 -5.71 15.43
C HIS A 326 -9.48 -6.18 15.35
N SER A 327 -9.68 -7.39 14.81
CA SER A 327 -10.95 -8.09 14.99
C SER A 327 -11.25 -8.21 16.49
N LYS A 328 -12.54 -8.12 16.86
CA LYS A 328 -12.94 -8.33 18.26
C LYS A 328 -12.43 -9.66 18.79
#